data_AF-A0AAE4DVG1-F1
#
_entry.id   AF-A0AAE4DVG1-F1
#
_cell.length_a   1.000
_cell.length_b   1.000
_cell.length_c   1.000
_cell.angle_alpha   90.00
_cell.angle_beta   90.00
_cell.angle_gamma   90.00
#
_symmetry.space_group_name_H-M   'P 1'
#
loop_
_entity.id
_entity.type
_entity.pdbx_description
1 polymer ?
#
loop_
_entity_poly.entity_id
_entity_poly.type
_entity_poly.pdbx_seq_one_letter_code
_entity_poly.pdbx_strand_id
1 'polypeptide(L)'
;MTLLSTLSDASHHSFTEQLIALPLPASADLFDVADLCAAFASALIETQSVSERHALCGRLLHALEALERLCDDLPPHLIEQLIAGDAAPSCMPHCWQETITTVTYARSLAQAIQGNTLPQEVNHVLTGLLHDMVFLLAEFVKEPYLRA
;
A
#
# COMPACT_ATOMS: atom_id res chain seq x y z
N MET A 1 34.88 -2.01 -0.96
CA MET A 1 35.03 -2.76 -2.22
C MET A 1 33.81 -3.65 -2.33
N THR A 2 32.74 -3.13 -2.92
CA THR A 2 32.34 -3.26 -4.34
C THR A 2 31.35 -4.42 -4.51
N LEU A 3 30.13 -4.21 -4.01
CA LEU A 3 28.92 -4.90 -4.46
C LEU A 3 27.78 -3.91 -4.79
N LEU A 4 28.07 -2.60 -4.76
CA LEU A 4 27.09 -1.52 -4.86
C LEU A 4 27.14 -0.76 -6.20
N SER A 5 27.92 -1.23 -7.19
CA SER A 5 28.25 -0.39 -8.36
C SER A 5 27.92 -0.99 -9.72
N THR A 6 27.21 -2.12 -9.81
CA THR A 6 26.89 -2.76 -11.12
C THR A 6 25.45 -3.23 -11.30
N LEU A 7 24.51 -2.91 -10.39
CA LEU A 7 23.12 -3.39 -10.50
C LEU A 7 22.08 -2.32 -10.83
N SER A 8 22.51 -1.09 -11.08
CA SER A 8 21.66 0.11 -11.15
C SER A 8 20.64 0.18 -12.30
N ASP A 9 20.34 -0.91 -13.02
CA ASP A 9 19.30 -0.89 -14.07
C ASP A 9 18.68 -2.28 -14.36
N ALA A 10 19.36 -3.38 -14.03
CA ALA A 10 18.85 -4.74 -14.26
C ALA A 10 18.07 -5.34 -13.06
N SER A 11 18.14 -4.74 -11.86
CA SER A 11 17.56 -5.31 -10.63
C SER A 11 16.11 -4.92 -10.37
N HIS A 12 15.63 -3.78 -10.89
CA HIS A 12 14.27 -3.30 -10.62
C HIS A 12 13.20 -4.13 -11.33
N HIS A 13 13.45 -4.53 -12.59
CA HIS A 13 12.53 -5.40 -13.35
C HIS A 13 12.32 -6.76 -12.63
N SER A 14 13.41 -7.34 -12.11
CA SER A 14 13.33 -8.59 -11.35
C SER A 14 12.55 -8.45 -10.03
N PHE A 15 12.59 -7.28 -9.37
CA PHE A 15 11.88 -7.07 -8.10
C PHE A 15 10.38 -6.87 -8.33
N THR A 16 10.01 -6.01 -9.28
CA THR A 16 8.60 -5.77 -9.62
C THR A 16 7.90 -7.04 -10.09
N GLU A 17 8.55 -7.86 -10.91
CA GLU A 17 8.01 -9.16 -11.34
C GLU A 17 7.81 -10.12 -10.17
N GLN A 18 8.77 -10.20 -9.24
CA GLN A 18 8.65 -11.01 -8.02
C GLN A 18 7.51 -10.54 -7.14
N LEU A 19 7.36 -9.23 -6.98
CA LEU A 19 6.30 -8.62 -6.19
C LEU A 19 4.92 -8.89 -6.80
N ILE A 20 4.77 -8.75 -8.12
CA ILE A 20 3.53 -9.09 -8.85
C ILE A 20 3.17 -10.58 -8.66
N ALA A 21 4.16 -11.46 -8.70
CA ALA A 21 3.99 -12.90 -8.57
C ALA A 21 3.73 -13.37 -7.13
N LEU A 22 4.12 -12.60 -6.12
CA LEU A 22 3.99 -12.95 -4.70
C LEU A 22 2.51 -13.11 -4.34
N PRO A 23 1.98 -14.30 -4.00
CA PRO A 23 0.56 -14.43 -3.62
C PRO A 23 0.27 -13.71 -2.31
N LEU A 24 -0.96 -13.21 -2.14
CA LEU A 24 -1.42 -12.74 -0.82
C LEU A 24 -1.69 -13.97 0.06
N PRO A 25 -0.96 -14.19 1.16
CA PRO A 25 -1.18 -15.35 2.02
C PRO A 25 -2.58 -15.31 2.65
N ALA A 26 -3.27 -16.45 2.71
CA ALA A 26 -4.57 -16.53 3.39
C ALA A 26 -4.48 -16.28 4.91
N SER A 27 -3.28 -16.42 5.49
CA SER A 27 -2.96 -16.15 6.88
C SER A 27 -2.40 -14.74 7.13
N ALA A 28 -2.32 -13.89 6.09
CA ALA A 28 -1.79 -12.54 6.23
C ALA A 28 -2.68 -11.72 7.18
N ASP A 29 -2.06 -11.09 8.16
CA ASP A 29 -2.75 -10.22 9.09
C ASP A 29 -2.87 -8.78 8.56
N LEU A 30 -3.47 -7.87 9.34
CA LEU A 30 -3.67 -6.49 8.92
C LEU A 30 -2.35 -5.78 8.56
N PHE A 31 -1.27 -6.06 9.30
CA PHE A 31 0.01 -5.39 9.12
C PHE A 31 0.74 -5.93 7.88
N ASP A 32 0.70 -7.24 7.66
CA ASP A 32 1.21 -7.87 6.44
C ASP A 32 0.54 -7.29 5.19
N VAL A 33 -0.79 -7.14 5.22
CA VAL A 33 -1.56 -6.57 4.11
C VAL A 33 -1.24 -5.09 3.90
N ALA A 34 -1.07 -4.32 4.98
CA ALA A 34 -0.67 -2.92 4.91
C ALA A 34 0.72 -2.76 4.27
N ASP A 35 1.69 -3.61 4.64
CA ASP A 35 3.03 -3.62 4.06
C ASP A 35 3.03 -3.99 2.58
N LEU A 36 2.21 -4.97 2.19
CA LEU A 36 2.04 -5.31 0.78
C LEU A 36 1.41 -4.17 -0.03
N CYS A 37 0.41 -3.48 0.52
CA CYS A 37 -0.17 -2.28 -0.11
C CYS A 37 0.92 -1.23 -0.37
N ALA A 38 1.73 -0.90 0.65
CA ALA A 38 2.82 0.06 0.53
C ALA A 38 3.85 -0.40 -0.53
N ALA A 39 4.26 -1.67 -0.52
CA ALA A 39 5.19 -2.21 -1.49
C ALA A 39 4.67 -2.12 -2.94
N PHE A 40 3.41 -2.47 -3.19
CA PHE A 40 2.80 -2.32 -4.53
C PHE A 40 2.74 -0.86 -4.96
N ALA A 41 2.40 0.05 -4.04
CA ALA A 41 2.32 1.47 -4.33
C ALA A 41 3.70 2.09 -4.61
N SER A 42 4.75 1.68 -3.90
CA SER A 42 6.13 2.10 -4.20
C SER A 42 6.60 1.56 -5.56
N ALA A 43 6.33 0.29 -5.88
CA ALA A 43 6.66 -0.27 -7.19
C ALA A 43 5.91 0.42 -8.34
N LEU A 44 4.69 0.93 -8.10
CA LEU A 44 3.94 1.72 -9.09
C LEU A 44 4.63 3.05 -9.46
N ILE A 45 5.38 3.65 -8.55
CA ILE A 45 6.14 4.89 -8.83
C ILE A 45 7.32 4.62 -9.75
N GLU A 46 7.97 3.47 -9.58
CA GLU A 46 9.18 3.10 -10.32
C GLU A 46 8.87 2.56 -11.73
N THR A 47 7.68 1.98 -11.95
CA THR A 47 7.37 1.34 -13.23
C THR A 47 7.08 2.33 -14.36
N GLN A 48 7.70 2.08 -15.51
CA GLN A 48 7.39 2.73 -16.79
C GLN A 48 6.55 1.83 -17.71
N SER A 49 6.35 0.56 -17.33
CA SER A 49 5.68 -0.45 -18.14
C SER A 49 4.18 -0.44 -17.90
N VAL A 50 3.40 -0.33 -18.98
CA VAL A 50 1.93 -0.37 -18.91
C VAL A 50 1.44 -1.70 -18.35
N SER A 51 2.10 -2.82 -18.68
CA SER A 51 1.70 -4.15 -18.21
C SER A 51 1.98 -4.34 -16.72
N GLU A 52 3.16 -3.91 -16.25
CA GLU A 52 3.52 -3.97 -14.83
C GLU A 52 2.61 -3.06 -14.02
N ARG A 53 2.38 -1.82 -14.48
CA ARG A 53 1.44 -0.90 -13.82
C ARG A 53 0.05 -1.51 -13.69
N HIS A 54 -0.47 -2.12 -14.76
CA HIS A 54 -1.78 -2.76 -14.71
C HIS A 54 -1.81 -3.94 -13.72
N ALA A 55 -0.77 -4.76 -13.71
CA ALA A 55 -0.64 -5.88 -12.78
C ALA A 55 -0.55 -5.39 -11.32
N LEU A 56 0.32 -4.42 -11.04
CA LEU A 56 0.50 -3.81 -9.72
C LEU A 56 -0.78 -3.15 -9.21
N CYS A 57 -1.51 -2.41 -10.06
CA CYS A 57 -2.81 -1.86 -9.67
C CYS A 57 -3.80 -2.97 -9.30
N GLY A 58 -3.86 -4.06 -10.07
CA GLY A 58 -4.71 -5.21 -9.73
C GLY A 58 -4.33 -5.86 -8.40
N ARG A 59 -3.03 -6.01 -8.14
CA ARG A 59 -2.50 -6.52 -6.87
C ARG A 59 -2.83 -5.61 -5.69
N LEU A 60 -2.65 -4.30 -5.87
CA LEU A 60 -2.96 -3.28 -4.86
C LEU A 60 -4.47 -3.23 -4.56
N LEU A 61 -5.33 -3.28 -5.58
CA LEU A 61 -6.78 -3.31 -5.37
C LEU A 61 -7.21 -4.52 -4.54
N HIS A 62 -6.66 -5.69 -4.85
CA HIS A 62 -6.93 -6.91 -4.07
C HIS A 62 -6.45 -6.79 -2.62
N ALA A 63 -5.26 -6.22 -2.40
CA ALA A 63 -4.72 -5.99 -1.06
C ALA A 63 -5.54 -4.96 -0.27
N LEU A 64 -5.99 -3.86 -0.90
CA LEU A 64 -6.86 -2.85 -0.28
C LEU A 64 -8.23 -3.42 0.12
N GLU A 65 -8.80 -4.31 -0.68
CA GLU A 65 -10.03 -5.04 -0.31
C GLU A 65 -9.82 -5.96 0.90
N ALA A 66 -8.66 -6.63 0.97
CA ALA A 66 -8.31 -7.43 2.14
C ALA A 66 -8.09 -6.55 3.38
N LEU A 67 -7.45 -5.40 3.21
CA LEU A 67 -7.19 -4.43 4.29
C LEU A 67 -8.50 -3.94 4.91
N GLU A 68 -9.45 -3.51 4.07
CA GLU A 68 -10.79 -3.07 4.50
C GLU A 68 -11.46 -4.11 5.41
N ARG A 69 -11.45 -5.37 4.96
CA ARG A 69 -12.07 -6.48 5.68
C ARG A 69 -11.34 -6.86 6.98
N LEU A 70 -10.01 -6.68 7.04
CA LEU A 70 -9.21 -6.95 8.24
C LEU A 70 -9.31 -5.83 9.28
N CYS A 71 -9.65 -4.61 8.86
CA CYS A 71 -9.95 -3.52 9.79
C CYS A 71 -11.24 -3.75 10.58
N ASP A 72 -12.23 -4.44 10.00
CA ASP A 72 -13.52 -4.72 10.65
C ASP A 72 -13.44 -5.82 11.73
N ASP A 73 -12.51 -6.77 11.60
CA ASP A 73 -12.38 -7.94 12.49
C ASP A 73 -10.91 -8.16 12.90
N LEU A 74 -10.43 -7.31 13.80
CA LEU A 74 -9.04 -7.34 14.25
C LEU A 74 -8.80 -8.48 15.26
N PRO A 75 -7.84 -9.40 15.01
CA PRO A 75 -7.57 -10.51 15.92
C PRO A 75 -6.93 -10.03 17.24
N PRO A 76 -7.13 -10.77 18.36
CA PRO A 76 -6.68 -10.36 19.69
C PRO A 76 -5.19 -10.02 19.80
N HIS A 77 -4.33 -10.77 19.12
CA HIS A 77 -2.88 -10.53 19.16
C HIS A 77 -2.47 -9.18 18.55
N LEU A 78 -3.21 -8.67 17.54
CA LEU A 78 -2.96 -7.35 16.98
C LEU A 78 -3.49 -6.26 17.91
N ILE A 79 -4.66 -6.46 18.53
CA ILE A 79 -5.18 -5.54 19.56
C ILE A 79 -4.16 -5.38 20.70
N GLU A 80 -3.59 -6.49 21.19
CA GLU A 80 -2.55 -6.46 22.22
C GLU A 80 -1.33 -5.65 21.79
N GLN A 81 -0.87 -5.81 20.54
CA GLN A 81 0.24 -5.04 19.99
C GLN A 81 -0.08 -3.54 19.89
N LEU A 82 -1.26 -3.18 19.38
CA LEU A 82 -1.71 -1.79 19.25
C LEU A 82 -1.89 -1.12 20.62
N ILE A 83 -2.34 -1.85 21.64
CA ILE A 83 -2.50 -1.31 23.00
C ILE A 83 -1.15 -1.20 23.73
N ALA A 84 -0.16 -2.01 23.36
CA ALA A 84 1.17 -2.00 23.97
C ALA A 84 2.03 -0.81 23.53
N GLY A 85 1.72 -0.20 22.38
CA GLY A 85 2.45 0.96 21.87
C GLY A 85 2.26 2.22 22.71
N ASP A 86 3.30 3.06 22.72
CA ASP A 86 3.24 4.37 23.36
C ASP A 86 2.30 5.32 22.61
N ALA A 87 1.52 6.11 23.34
CA ALA A 87 0.63 7.09 22.74
C ALA A 87 1.44 8.11 21.92
N ALA A 88 1.14 8.18 20.62
CA ALA A 88 1.73 9.13 19.68
C ALA A 88 0.62 9.93 18.98
N PRO A 89 0.89 11.17 18.54
CA PRO A 89 0.01 11.86 17.62
C PRO A 89 -0.16 11.03 16.35
N SER A 90 -1.39 10.89 15.89
CA SER A 90 -1.70 10.18 14.64
C SER A 90 -0.99 10.85 13.46
N CYS A 91 -0.41 10.04 12.56
CA CYS A 91 0.10 10.48 11.28
C CYS A 91 -1.03 10.92 10.35
N MET A 92 -2.24 10.37 10.52
CA MET A 92 -3.39 10.65 9.68
C MET A 92 -4.16 11.89 10.17
N PRO A 93 -4.43 12.88 9.29
CA PRO A 93 -5.27 14.02 9.65
C PRO A 93 -6.63 13.59 10.17
N HIS A 94 -7.18 14.29 11.17
CA HIS A 94 -8.44 13.92 11.81
C HIS A 94 -9.61 13.72 10.84
N CYS A 95 -9.68 14.48 9.74
CA CYS A 95 -10.74 14.32 8.75
C CYS A 95 -10.64 13.04 7.91
N TRP A 96 -9.52 12.32 7.96
CA TRP A 96 -9.23 11.12 7.15
C TRP A 96 -9.10 9.84 7.99
N GLN A 97 -9.25 9.92 9.32
CA GLN A 97 -9.13 8.77 10.23
C GLN A 97 -10.28 7.74 10.08
N GLU A 98 -11.23 7.96 9.18
CA GLU A 98 -12.20 6.95 8.76
C GLU A 98 -11.55 6.04 7.70
N THR A 99 -11.11 4.85 8.14
CA THR A 99 -10.38 3.89 7.29
C THR A 99 -11.13 3.52 6.00
N ILE A 100 -12.45 3.28 6.08
CA ILE A 100 -13.26 2.87 4.92
C ILE A 100 -13.22 3.93 3.81
N THR A 101 -13.37 5.20 4.18
CA THR A 101 -13.33 6.31 3.22
C THR A 101 -11.96 6.44 2.58
N THR A 102 -10.88 6.35 3.36
CA THR A 102 -9.51 6.44 2.85
C THR A 102 -9.15 5.26 1.95
N VAL A 103 -9.57 4.04 2.30
CA VAL A 103 -9.44 2.86 1.43
C VAL A 103 -10.22 3.05 0.12
N THR A 104 -11.43 3.59 0.19
CA THR A 104 -12.27 3.86 -1.00
C THR A 104 -11.60 4.84 -1.96
N TYR A 105 -10.96 5.88 -1.43
CA TYR A 105 -10.18 6.81 -2.24
C TYR A 105 -8.99 6.13 -2.90
N ALA A 106 -8.23 5.30 -2.16
CA ALA A 106 -7.09 4.56 -2.69
C ALA A 106 -7.50 3.62 -3.82
N ARG A 107 -8.61 2.88 -3.62
CA ARG A 107 -9.16 1.97 -4.64
C ARG A 107 -9.61 2.74 -5.88
N SER A 108 -10.28 3.88 -5.72
CA SER A 108 -10.74 4.70 -6.84
C SER A 108 -9.59 5.25 -7.68
N LEU A 109 -8.52 5.71 -7.03
CA LEU A 109 -7.30 6.15 -7.71
C LEU A 109 -6.60 4.99 -8.44
N ALA A 110 -6.43 3.84 -7.78
CA ALA A 110 -5.82 2.66 -8.38
C ALA A 110 -6.61 2.17 -9.61
N GLN A 111 -7.95 2.17 -9.57
CA GLN A 111 -8.80 1.85 -10.72
C GLN A 111 -8.63 2.85 -11.87
N ALA A 112 -8.57 4.16 -11.57
CA ALA A 112 -8.37 5.18 -12.59
C ALA A 112 -7.00 5.05 -13.29
N ILE A 113 -5.94 4.74 -12.53
CA ILE A 113 -4.59 4.47 -13.04
C ILE A 113 -4.58 3.20 -13.89
N GLN A 114 -5.23 2.13 -13.41
CA GLN A 114 -5.31 0.83 -14.10
C GLN A 114 -6.03 0.93 -15.46
N GLY A 115 -7.05 1.78 -15.55
CA GLY A 115 -7.83 1.99 -16.77
C GLY A 115 -7.01 2.55 -17.94
N ASN A 116 -5.85 3.16 -17.66
CA ASN A 116 -4.88 3.65 -18.66
C ASN A 116 -5.51 4.59 -19.72
N THR A 117 -6.56 5.32 -19.35
CA THR A 117 -7.25 6.32 -20.20
C THR A 117 -6.79 7.75 -19.92
N LEU A 118 -6.01 7.96 -18.86
CA LEU A 118 -5.51 9.25 -18.42
C LEU A 118 -4.31 9.71 -19.27
N PRO A 119 -4.15 11.02 -19.49
CA PRO A 119 -2.89 11.56 -20.00
C PRO A 119 -1.71 11.15 -19.12
N GLN A 120 -0.53 10.94 -19.72
CA GLN A 120 0.66 10.43 -19.01
C GLN A 120 1.04 11.28 -17.78
N GLU A 121 1.03 12.61 -17.90
CA GLU A 121 1.33 13.52 -16.79
C GLU A 121 0.33 13.37 -15.64
N VAL A 122 -0.97 13.25 -15.95
CA VAL A 122 -2.02 13.06 -14.95
C VAL A 122 -1.86 11.69 -14.27
N ASN A 123 -1.57 10.64 -15.04
CA ASN A 123 -1.32 9.30 -14.50
C ASN A 123 -0.14 9.31 -13.52
N HIS A 124 0.96 9.99 -13.87
CA HIS A 124 2.13 10.11 -13.00
C HIS A 124 1.80 10.81 -11.68
N VAL A 125 1.11 11.96 -11.73
CA VAL A 125 0.71 12.71 -10.53
C VAL A 125 -0.24 11.89 -9.64
N LEU A 126 -1.24 11.23 -10.25
CA LEU A 126 -2.17 10.40 -9.48
C LEU A 126 -1.51 9.15 -8.89
N THR A 127 -0.48 8.62 -9.54
CA THR A 127 0.33 7.51 -8.98
C THR A 127 1.09 7.98 -7.75
N GLY A 128 1.68 9.18 -7.77
CA GLY A 128 2.28 9.82 -6.60
C GLY A 128 1.29 10.00 -5.44
N LEU A 129 0.11 10.54 -5.73
CA LEU A 129 -0.94 10.71 -4.72
C LEU A 129 -1.42 9.37 -4.12
N LEU A 130 -1.58 8.35 -4.97
CA LEU A 130 -1.95 7.01 -4.53
C LEU A 130 -0.87 6.43 -3.61
N HIS A 131 0.41 6.59 -3.96
CA HIS A 131 1.54 6.18 -3.12
C HIS A 131 1.46 6.81 -1.74
N ASP A 132 1.38 8.14 -1.67
CA ASP A 132 1.40 8.86 -0.39
C ASP A 132 0.20 8.48 0.49
N MET A 133 -0.97 8.30 -0.11
CA MET A 133 -2.17 7.91 0.62
C MET A 133 -2.12 6.47 1.12
N VAL A 134 -1.62 5.53 0.30
CA VAL A 134 -1.45 4.14 0.71
C VAL A 134 -0.39 4.03 1.81
N PHE A 135 0.70 4.78 1.71
CA PHE A 135 1.73 4.82 2.73
C PHE A 135 1.18 5.37 4.05
N LEU A 136 0.44 6.49 3.99
CA LEU A 136 -0.21 7.08 5.16
C LEU A 136 -1.21 6.13 5.81
N LEU A 137 -1.99 5.41 4.99
CA LEU A 137 -2.94 4.40 5.45
C LEU A 137 -2.22 3.21 6.11
N ALA A 138 -1.13 2.74 5.52
CA ALA A 138 -0.36 1.61 6.04
C ALA A 138 0.26 1.91 7.41
N GLU A 139 0.71 3.14 7.64
CA GLU A 139 1.19 3.59 8.95
C GLU A 139 0.02 3.77 9.93
N PHE A 140 -1.07 4.39 9.48
CA PHE A 140 -2.24 4.66 10.33
C PHE A 140 -2.87 3.39 10.93
N VAL A 141 -3.03 2.32 10.14
CA VAL A 141 -3.63 1.07 10.62
C VAL A 141 -2.75 0.33 11.65
N LYS A 142 -1.49 0.75 11.81
CA LYS A 142 -0.53 0.22 12.78
C LYS A 142 -0.38 1.12 14.01
N GLU A 143 -1.09 2.25 14.05
CA GLU A 143 -0.97 3.21 15.15
C GLU A 143 -1.51 2.65 16.47
N PRO A 144 -0.82 2.90 17.59
CA PRO A 144 -1.27 2.46 18.90
C PRO A 144 -2.66 3.00 19.25
N TYR A 145 -3.49 2.15 19.86
CA TYR A 145 -4.79 2.57 20.37
C TYR A 145 -4.57 3.43 21.62
N LEU A 146 -5.04 4.67 21.55
CA LEU A 146 -5.02 5.57 22.70
C LEU A 146 -5.82 4.92 23.84
N ARG A 147 -5.14 4.59 24.94
CA ARG A 147 -5.80 4.18 26.18
C ARG A 147 -6.52 5.42 26.73
N ALA A 148 -7.85 5.38 26.70
CA ALA A 148 -8.70 6.38 27.34
C ALA A 148 -8.51 6.40 28.87
#